data_AF-A0A0L0AMS3-F1
#
_entry.id   AF-A0A0L0AMS3-F1
#
_cell.length_a   1.000
_cell.length_b   1.000
_cell.length_c   1.000
_cell.angle_alpha   90.00
_cell.angle_beta   90.00
_cell.angle_gamma   90.00
#
_symmetry.space_group_name_H-M   'P 1'
#
loop_
_entity.id
_entity.type
_entity.pdbx_description
1 polymer ?
#
loop_
_entity_poly.entity_id
_entity_poly.type
_entity_poly.pdbx_seq_one_letter_code
_entity_poly.pdbx_strand_id
1 'polypeptide(L)'
;MPHIFIELKGIKPGVETPADLSYVIKDDKHTVFSMSATVVEWIKGTVDFAGGQPLTKLKNCCFAFDDGKEFIEFDSKGKVKPSTTVTPDWFPDCGKFMREQWLKNNEMYDLPVVDFIKTFLDTFDDVKDRRRHCDLLFDLHLDQVKIPPVSDAHPPAGKIGNKNRLSTQPKIHDLNSFDIFDRFFERLAETVEKNQFPTMQILTGYENLNKAPTPLKGAMRTWFRAITGELPPNNKRVDAGNSALFCAPIRTTLQQIRQYGKERYYGELSQAIQQAGELTLDKFTFRFPR
;
A
#
# COMPACT_ATOMS: atom_id res chain seq x y z
N MET A 1 -10.37 -32.93 -9.89
CA MET A 1 -10.75 -31.77 -9.06
C MET A 1 -11.82 -30.99 -9.82
N PRO A 2 -12.72 -30.24 -9.16
CA PRO A 2 -13.68 -29.41 -9.87
C PRO A 2 -12.97 -28.20 -10.50
N HIS A 3 -13.42 -27.79 -11.69
CA HIS A 3 -13.05 -26.51 -12.29
C HIS A 3 -13.97 -25.43 -11.74
N ILE A 4 -13.41 -24.42 -11.09
CA ILE A 4 -14.10 -23.36 -10.38
C ILE A 4 -13.96 -22.06 -11.17
N PHE A 5 -15.09 -21.40 -11.42
CA PHE A 5 -15.17 -20.14 -12.16
C PHE A 5 -15.90 -19.10 -11.33
N ILE A 6 -15.28 -17.92 -11.17
CA ILE A 6 -15.75 -16.90 -10.23
C ILE A 6 -15.91 -15.57 -10.95
N GLU A 7 -17.12 -15.02 -10.95
CA GLU A 7 -17.36 -13.64 -11.35
C GLU A 7 -16.93 -12.71 -10.23
N LEU A 8 -15.94 -11.85 -10.51
CA LEU A 8 -15.41 -10.87 -9.58
C LEU A 8 -15.31 -9.52 -10.26
N LYS A 9 -15.95 -8.51 -9.68
CA LYS A 9 -15.89 -7.14 -10.19
C LYS A 9 -14.54 -6.50 -9.88
N GLY A 10 -14.04 -5.72 -10.84
CA GLY A 10 -12.83 -4.90 -10.64
C GLY A 10 -11.51 -5.63 -10.80
N ILE A 11 -11.51 -6.90 -11.21
CA ILE A 11 -10.31 -7.61 -11.68
C ILE A 11 -10.44 -7.91 -13.17
N LYS A 12 -9.30 -7.98 -13.88
CA LYS A 12 -9.27 -8.53 -15.23
C LYS A 12 -9.60 -10.03 -15.14
N PRO A 13 -10.59 -10.54 -15.89
CA PRO A 13 -10.95 -11.95 -15.87
C PRO A 13 -9.85 -12.81 -16.51
N GLY A 14 -9.62 -14.01 -15.98
CA GLY A 14 -8.75 -15.02 -16.60
C GLY A 14 -9.45 -15.82 -17.71
N VAL A 15 -10.78 -15.76 -17.76
CA VAL A 15 -11.64 -16.37 -18.80
C VAL A 15 -12.56 -15.29 -19.34
N GLU A 16 -12.24 -14.78 -20.53
CA GLU A 16 -12.95 -13.65 -21.15
C GLU A 16 -14.13 -14.10 -22.00
N THR A 17 -14.03 -15.28 -22.62
CA THR A 17 -15.01 -15.80 -23.59
C THR A 17 -15.41 -17.25 -23.32
N PRO A 18 -16.54 -17.72 -23.89
CA PRO A 18 -16.92 -19.15 -23.85
C PRO A 18 -15.89 -20.09 -24.53
N ALA A 19 -15.10 -19.55 -25.47
CA ALA A 19 -14.01 -20.30 -26.10
C ALA A 19 -12.87 -20.54 -25.10
N ASP A 20 -12.50 -19.51 -24.33
CA ASP A 20 -11.50 -19.63 -23.26
C ASP A 20 -11.96 -20.63 -22.20
N LEU A 21 -13.23 -20.58 -21.81
CA LEU A 21 -13.83 -21.53 -20.88
C LEU A 21 -13.66 -22.97 -21.39
N SER A 22 -13.98 -23.20 -22.66
CA SER A 22 -13.85 -24.51 -23.30
C SER A 22 -12.40 -24.99 -23.40
N TYR A 23 -11.45 -24.06 -23.43
CA TYR A 23 -10.02 -24.37 -23.43
C TYR A 23 -9.54 -24.75 -22.03
N VAL A 24 -9.83 -23.94 -21.01
CA VAL A 24 -9.32 -24.16 -19.65
C VAL A 24 -9.95 -25.38 -18.96
N ILE A 25 -11.17 -25.77 -19.31
CA ILE A 25 -11.80 -27.01 -18.80
C ILE A 25 -11.04 -28.28 -19.26
N LYS A 26 -10.26 -28.20 -20.34
CA LYS A 26 -9.46 -29.34 -20.83
C LYS A 26 -8.12 -29.49 -20.11
N ASP A 27 -7.68 -28.46 -19.39
CA ASP A 27 -6.42 -28.45 -18.65
C ASP A 27 -6.69 -28.67 -17.15
N ASP A 28 -5.98 -29.63 -16.55
CA ASP A 28 -6.11 -29.95 -15.13
C ASP A 28 -5.04 -29.28 -14.26
N LYS A 29 -4.09 -28.54 -14.86
CA LYS A 29 -3.01 -27.86 -14.11
C LYS A 29 -3.53 -26.69 -13.27
N HIS A 30 -4.52 -25.97 -13.79
CA HIS A 30 -5.17 -24.86 -13.13
C HIS A 30 -6.67 -25.10 -13.17
N THR A 31 -7.29 -25.09 -12.00
CA THR A 31 -8.71 -25.44 -11.87
C THR A 31 -9.54 -24.32 -11.26
N VAL A 32 -8.99 -23.12 -11.06
CA VAL A 32 -9.72 -21.99 -10.45
C VAL A 32 -9.43 -20.72 -11.24
N PHE A 33 -10.48 -20.06 -11.74
CA PHE A 33 -10.38 -18.93 -12.66
C PHE A 33 -11.37 -17.82 -12.31
N SER A 34 -11.00 -16.57 -12.59
CA SER A 34 -11.96 -15.47 -12.69
C SER A 34 -12.59 -15.44 -14.08
N MET A 35 -13.88 -15.11 -14.17
CA MET A 35 -14.63 -15.09 -15.45
C MET A 35 -15.28 -13.74 -15.72
N SER A 36 -15.45 -13.41 -17.00
CA SER A 36 -16.11 -12.18 -17.45
C SER A 36 -17.64 -12.26 -17.35
N ALA A 37 -18.29 -11.09 -17.38
CA ALA A 37 -19.76 -10.99 -17.50
C ALA A 37 -20.29 -11.70 -18.76
N THR A 38 -19.53 -11.70 -19.87
CA THR A 38 -19.91 -12.41 -21.10
C THR A 38 -20.00 -13.92 -20.88
N VAL A 39 -19.09 -14.50 -20.10
CA VAL A 39 -19.12 -15.93 -19.74
C VAL A 39 -20.28 -16.21 -18.80
N VAL A 40 -20.58 -15.30 -17.86
CA VAL A 40 -21.71 -15.40 -16.93
C VAL A 40 -23.03 -15.47 -17.69
N GLU A 41 -23.27 -14.53 -18.60
CA GLU A 41 -24.48 -14.49 -19.44
C GLU A 41 -24.61 -15.76 -20.28
N TRP A 42 -23.50 -16.21 -20.87
CA TRP A 42 -23.48 -17.44 -21.65
C TRP A 42 -23.82 -18.68 -20.82
N ILE A 43 -23.26 -18.82 -19.61
CA ILE A 43 -23.56 -19.96 -18.71
C ILE A 43 -25.03 -19.95 -18.30
N LYS A 44 -25.55 -18.81 -17.84
CA LYS A 44 -26.96 -18.70 -17.41
C LYS A 44 -27.90 -19.04 -18.57
N GLY A 45 -27.68 -18.44 -19.74
CA GLY A 45 -28.46 -18.76 -20.94
C GLY A 45 -28.36 -20.22 -21.39
N THR A 46 -27.18 -20.84 -21.26
CA THR A 46 -26.97 -22.26 -21.59
C THR A 46 -27.72 -23.19 -20.63
N VAL A 47 -27.71 -22.88 -19.33
CA VAL A 47 -28.45 -23.63 -18.31
C VAL A 47 -29.95 -23.54 -18.55
N ASP A 48 -30.45 -22.33 -18.81
CA ASP A 48 -31.87 -22.09 -19.10
C ASP A 48 -32.31 -22.82 -20.37
N PHE A 49 -31.52 -22.72 -21.45
CA PHE A 49 -31.82 -23.40 -22.72
C PHE A 49 -31.78 -24.93 -22.60
N ALA A 50 -30.87 -25.47 -21.79
CA ALA A 50 -30.73 -26.91 -21.61
C ALA A 50 -31.97 -27.54 -20.94
N GLY A 51 -32.77 -26.78 -20.19
CA GLY A 51 -34.04 -27.26 -19.63
C GLY A 51 -33.90 -28.53 -18.79
N GLY A 52 -32.79 -28.68 -18.06
CA GLY A 52 -32.48 -29.85 -17.24
C GLY A 52 -31.78 -31.01 -17.97
N GLN A 53 -31.50 -30.88 -19.26
CA GLN A 53 -30.65 -31.82 -19.99
C GLN A 53 -29.18 -31.76 -19.52
N PRO A 54 -28.45 -32.88 -19.48
CA PRO A 54 -27.05 -32.89 -19.09
C PRO A 54 -26.15 -32.09 -20.04
N LEU A 55 -25.39 -31.15 -19.48
CA LEU A 55 -24.36 -30.35 -20.15
C LEU A 55 -22.99 -31.01 -19.93
N THR A 56 -22.71 -32.07 -20.67
CA THR A 56 -21.54 -32.95 -20.46
C THR A 56 -20.18 -32.25 -20.53
N LYS A 57 -20.09 -31.14 -21.28
CA LYS A 57 -18.87 -30.30 -21.36
C LYS A 57 -18.57 -29.54 -20.06
N LEU A 58 -19.55 -29.35 -19.20
CA LEU A 58 -19.43 -28.65 -17.92
C LEU A 58 -19.36 -29.62 -16.73
N LYS A 59 -19.11 -30.91 -16.97
CA LYS A 59 -19.00 -31.91 -15.89
C LYS A 59 -18.01 -31.44 -14.81
N ASN A 60 -18.36 -31.61 -13.54
CA ASN A 60 -17.57 -31.21 -12.40
C ASN A 60 -17.18 -29.70 -12.36
N CYS A 61 -17.85 -28.83 -13.10
CA CYS A 61 -17.61 -27.39 -13.02
C CYS A 61 -18.47 -26.76 -11.91
N CYS A 62 -17.90 -25.77 -11.24
CA CYS A 62 -18.53 -24.96 -10.21
C CYS A 62 -18.45 -23.49 -10.62
N PHE A 63 -19.55 -22.76 -10.50
CA PHE A 63 -19.65 -21.37 -10.89
C PHE A 63 -20.15 -20.53 -9.71
N ALA A 64 -19.48 -19.43 -9.45
CA ALA A 64 -19.87 -18.41 -8.48
C ALA A 64 -20.13 -17.08 -9.22
N PHE A 65 -21.28 -16.48 -8.95
CA PHE A 65 -21.78 -15.26 -9.60
C PHE A 65 -21.93 -14.12 -8.61
N ASP A 66 -21.99 -12.89 -9.14
CA ASP A 66 -22.19 -11.64 -8.40
C ASP A 66 -21.32 -11.52 -7.14
N ASP A 67 -20.01 -11.70 -7.31
CA ASP A 67 -19.02 -11.64 -6.23
C ASP A 67 -19.24 -12.71 -5.13
N GLY A 68 -19.78 -13.88 -5.50
CA GLY A 68 -19.98 -15.01 -4.59
C GLY A 68 -21.32 -15.00 -3.85
N LYS A 69 -22.37 -14.41 -4.46
CA LYS A 69 -23.73 -14.40 -3.88
C LYS A 69 -24.63 -15.51 -4.42
N GLU A 70 -24.31 -16.06 -5.58
CA GLU A 70 -25.07 -17.13 -6.22
C GLU A 70 -24.11 -18.19 -6.75
N PHE A 71 -24.47 -19.46 -6.61
CA PHE A 71 -23.64 -20.60 -6.99
C PHE A 71 -24.41 -21.61 -7.82
N ILE A 72 -23.75 -22.14 -8.86
CA ILE A 72 -24.24 -23.26 -9.68
C ILE A 72 -23.16 -24.32 -9.75
N GLU A 73 -23.56 -25.58 -9.60
CA GLU A 73 -22.67 -26.73 -9.69
C GLU A 73 -23.15 -27.73 -10.73
N PHE A 74 -22.22 -28.36 -11.42
CA PHE A 74 -22.47 -29.47 -12.33
C PHE A 74 -21.91 -30.76 -11.75
N ASP A 75 -22.73 -31.81 -11.72
CA ASP A 75 -22.30 -33.13 -11.25
C ASP A 75 -21.33 -33.81 -12.24
N SER A 76 -20.91 -35.03 -11.90
CA SER A 76 -20.00 -35.84 -12.72
C SER A 76 -20.58 -36.28 -14.07
N LYS A 77 -21.90 -36.13 -14.27
CA LYS A 77 -22.61 -36.40 -15.51
C LYS A 77 -22.94 -35.11 -16.28
N GLY A 78 -22.60 -33.94 -15.75
CA GLY A 78 -22.92 -32.65 -16.34
C GLY A 78 -24.34 -32.18 -16.07
N LYS A 79 -25.05 -32.77 -15.10
CA LYS A 79 -26.37 -32.28 -14.68
C LYS A 79 -26.20 -31.11 -13.72
N VAL A 80 -26.94 -30.04 -13.96
CA VAL A 80 -26.96 -28.86 -13.10
C VAL A 80 -27.65 -29.22 -11.77
N LYS A 81 -27.02 -28.86 -10.65
CA LYS A 81 -27.62 -28.89 -9.32
C LYS A 81 -28.49 -27.63 -9.13
N PRO A 82 -29.45 -27.63 -8.18
CA PRO A 82 -30.19 -26.42 -7.83
C PRO A 82 -29.23 -25.29 -7.47
N SER A 83 -29.50 -24.08 -7.98
CA SER A 83 -28.72 -22.91 -7.59
C SER A 83 -28.89 -22.65 -6.10
N THR A 84 -27.83 -22.14 -5.48
CA THR A 84 -27.80 -21.84 -4.05
C THR A 84 -27.19 -20.47 -3.81
N THR A 85 -27.59 -19.85 -2.71
CA THR A 85 -26.97 -18.61 -2.18
C THR A 85 -26.12 -18.90 -0.94
N VAL A 86 -26.14 -20.14 -0.46
CA VAL A 86 -25.28 -20.60 0.64
C VAL A 86 -23.89 -20.87 0.08
N THR A 87 -22.87 -20.24 0.68
CA THR A 87 -21.46 -20.39 0.31
C THR A 87 -21.01 -21.86 0.41
N PRO A 88 -20.61 -22.49 -0.70
CA PRO A 88 -20.13 -23.88 -0.69
C PRO A 88 -18.68 -24.02 -0.21
N ASP A 89 -18.29 -25.20 0.27
CA ASP A 89 -16.92 -25.50 0.77
C ASP A 89 -15.82 -25.36 -0.31
N TRP A 90 -16.17 -25.53 -1.59
CA TRP A 90 -15.23 -25.37 -2.69
C TRP A 90 -14.96 -23.91 -3.04
N PHE A 91 -15.77 -22.97 -2.54
CA PHE A 91 -15.60 -21.56 -2.84
C PHE A 91 -14.36 -21.03 -2.10
N PRO A 92 -13.34 -20.52 -2.82
CA PRO A 92 -12.11 -20.09 -2.17
C PRO A 92 -12.34 -18.81 -1.37
N ASP A 93 -11.43 -18.54 -0.43
CA ASP A 93 -11.33 -17.23 0.21
C ASP A 93 -11.11 -16.15 -0.87
N CYS A 94 -12.15 -15.32 -1.12
CA CYS A 94 -12.12 -14.33 -2.19
C CYS A 94 -10.94 -13.39 -2.08
N GLY A 95 -10.59 -12.94 -0.87
CA GLY A 95 -9.46 -12.02 -0.67
C GLY A 95 -8.14 -12.64 -1.11
N LYS A 96 -7.86 -13.87 -0.69
CA LYS A 96 -6.65 -14.60 -1.08
C LYS A 96 -6.64 -14.94 -2.57
N PHE A 97 -7.77 -15.42 -3.10
CA PHE A 97 -7.90 -15.75 -4.52
C PHE A 97 -7.73 -14.51 -5.41
N MET A 98 -8.39 -13.40 -5.07
CA MET A 98 -8.28 -12.13 -5.80
C MET A 98 -6.84 -11.64 -5.87
N ARG A 99 -6.11 -11.65 -4.74
CA ARG A 99 -4.70 -11.23 -4.71
C ARG A 99 -3.83 -12.07 -5.63
N GLU A 100 -3.93 -13.39 -5.52
CA GLU A 100 -3.14 -14.32 -6.33
C GLU A 100 -3.47 -14.21 -7.82
N GLN A 101 -4.75 -14.19 -8.18
CA GLN A 101 -5.17 -14.09 -9.59
C GLN A 101 -4.88 -12.72 -10.18
N TRP A 102 -5.03 -11.65 -9.40
CA TRP A 102 -4.64 -10.32 -9.86
C TRP A 102 -3.16 -10.29 -10.21
N LEU A 103 -2.30 -10.86 -9.34
CA LEU A 103 -0.86 -10.94 -9.59
C LEU A 103 -0.54 -11.77 -10.84
N LYS A 104 -1.20 -12.93 -11.03
CA LYS A 104 -1.01 -13.76 -12.22
C LYS A 104 -1.46 -13.06 -13.50
N ASN A 105 -2.63 -12.44 -13.47
CA ASN A 105 -3.22 -11.78 -14.65
C ASN A 105 -2.46 -10.52 -15.07
N ASN A 106 -1.66 -9.93 -14.17
CA ASN A 106 -0.78 -8.79 -14.46
C ASN A 106 0.69 -9.22 -14.64
N GLU A 107 0.99 -10.53 -14.70
CA GLU A 107 2.36 -11.07 -14.84
C GLU A 107 3.32 -10.64 -13.70
N MET A 108 2.77 -10.42 -12.51
CA MET A 108 3.47 -9.91 -11.33
C MET A 108 3.67 -10.95 -10.21
N TYR A 109 3.15 -12.17 -10.37
CA TYR A 109 3.12 -13.18 -9.30
C TYR A 109 4.50 -13.66 -8.86
N ASP A 110 5.43 -13.87 -9.79
CA ASP A 110 6.77 -14.41 -9.52
C ASP A 110 7.85 -13.32 -9.42
N LEU A 111 7.47 -12.04 -9.44
CA LEU A 111 8.43 -10.94 -9.42
C LEU A 111 9.05 -10.76 -8.02
N PRO A 112 10.38 -10.58 -7.91
CA PRO A 112 11.00 -10.08 -6.69
C PRO A 112 10.38 -8.74 -6.27
N VAL A 113 10.28 -8.47 -4.97
CA VAL A 113 9.58 -7.29 -4.41
C VAL A 113 9.95 -5.96 -5.09
N VAL A 114 11.23 -5.78 -5.44
CA VAL A 114 11.70 -4.54 -6.08
C VAL A 114 11.17 -4.40 -7.50
N ASP A 115 11.21 -5.49 -8.28
CA ASP A 115 10.72 -5.51 -9.64
C ASP A 115 9.20 -5.46 -9.67
N PHE A 116 8.53 -6.12 -8.71
CA PHE A 116 7.10 -5.96 -8.46
C PHE A 116 6.72 -4.48 -8.30
N ILE A 117 7.40 -3.75 -7.39
CA ILE A 117 7.07 -2.34 -7.15
C ILE A 117 7.30 -1.50 -8.41
N LYS A 118 8.39 -1.73 -9.15
CA LYS A 118 8.66 -1.00 -10.40
C LYS A 118 7.58 -1.28 -11.45
N THR A 119 7.35 -2.55 -11.77
CA THR A 119 6.34 -2.95 -12.76
C THR A 119 4.95 -2.44 -12.35
N PHE A 120 4.61 -2.48 -11.06
CA PHE A 120 3.36 -1.91 -10.55
C PHE A 120 3.25 -0.41 -10.79
N LEU A 121 4.29 0.35 -10.45
CA LEU A 121 4.30 1.81 -10.64
C LEU A 121 4.26 2.19 -12.13
N ASP A 122 4.94 1.42 -12.99
CA ASP A 122 5.00 1.64 -14.44
C ASP A 122 3.71 1.21 -15.16
N THR A 123 3.01 0.19 -14.66
CA THR A 123 1.75 -0.30 -15.24
C THR A 123 0.59 0.63 -14.91
N PHE A 124 0.56 1.17 -13.69
CA PHE A 124 -0.51 2.02 -13.20
C PHE A 124 0.05 3.43 -12.96
N ASP A 125 0.10 4.28 -13.97
CA ASP A 125 0.64 5.64 -13.82
C ASP A 125 -0.25 6.55 -12.95
N ASP A 126 -1.56 6.33 -12.97
CA ASP A 126 -2.53 7.13 -12.23
C ASP A 126 -2.59 6.74 -10.75
N VAL A 127 -2.61 7.76 -9.89
CA VAL A 127 -2.60 7.58 -8.42
C VAL A 127 -3.90 6.96 -7.91
N LYS A 128 -5.05 7.21 -8.54
CA LYS A 128 -6.32 6.60 -8.13
C LYS A 128 -6.34 5.12 -8.50
N ASP A 129 -5.85 4.77 -9.68
CA ASP A 129 -5.74 3.37 -10.08
C ASP A 129 -4.76 2.61 -9.18
N ARG A 130 -3.59 3.19 -8.86
CA ARG A 130 -2.66 2.63 -7.88
C ARG A 130 -3.33 2.37 -6.53
N ARG A 131 -4.13 3.32 -6.02
CA ARG A 131 -4.84 3.16 -4.74
C ARG A 131 -5.85 2.01 -4.79
N ARG A 132 -6.66 1.96 -5.85
CA ARG A 132 -7.63 0.88 -6.07
C ARG A 132 -6.97 -0.49 -6.10
N HIS A 133 -5.84 -0.61 -6.81
CA HIS A 133 -5.10 -1.86 -6.90
C HIS A 133 -4.39 -2.22 -5.60
N CYS A 134 -3.84 -1.26 -4.86
CA CYS A 134 -3.27 -1.49 -3.54
C CYS A 134 -4.34 -1.92 -2.51
N ASP A 135 -5.54 -1.35 -2.55
CA ASP A 135 -6.65 -1.79 -1.72
C ASP A 135 -7.04 -3.23 -2.02
N LEU A 136 -7.11 -3.60 -3.30
CA LEU A 136 -7.38 -4.98 -3.70
C LEU A 136 -6.26 -5.95 -3.29
N LEU A 137 -5.01 -5.51 -3.33
CA LEU A 137 -3.83 -6.34 -3.03
C LEU A 137 -3.52 -6.49 -1.55
N PHE A 138 -3.87 -5.52 -0.73
CA PHE A 138 -3.43 -5.45 0.66
C PHE A 138 -4.56 -5.21 1.65
N ASP A 139 -5.81 -5.10 1.15
CA ASP A 139 -7.01 -4.86 1.95
C ASP A 139 -6.85 -3.66 2.89
N LEU A 140 -6.29 -2.57 2.34
CA LEU A 140 -5.87 -1.40 3.12
C LEU A 140 -7.06 -0.48 3.48
N HIS A 141 -8.23 -0.72 2.88
CA HIS A 141 -9.43 0.10 3.03
C HIS A 141 -9.16 1.60 2.87
N LEU A 142 -8.32 1.99 1.90
CA LEU A 142 -7.84 3.37 1.71
C LEU A 142 -8.98 4.35 1.44
N ASP A 143 -10.07 3.89 0.80
CA ASP A 143 -11.29 4.68 0.60
C ASP A 143 -12.09 4.93 1.89
N GLN A 144 -11.85 4.16 2.95
CA GLN A 144 -12.52 4.31 4.25
C GLN A 144 -11.72 5.16 5.24
N VAL A 145 -10.51 5.60 4.88
CA VAL A 145 -9.72 6.54 5.69
C VAL A 145 -10.40 7.91 5.67
N LYS A 146 -11.42 8.06 6.52
CA LYS A 146 -11.91 9.36 6.94
C LYS A 146 -10.71 10.06 7.59
N ILE A 147 -10.17 11.04 6.88
CA ILE A 147 -9.23 12.01 7.44
C ILE A 147 -9.86 12.50 8.75
N PRO A 148 -9.27 12.23 9.92
CA PRO A 148 -9.83 12.72 11.17
C PRO A 148 -9.94 14.23 11.05
N PRO A 149 -11.07 14.84 11.46
CA PRO A 149 -11.15 16.29 11.57
C PRO A 149 -9.97 16.79 12.40
N VAL A 150 -9.50 17.99 12.06
CA VAL A 150 -8.37 18.67 12.69
C VAL A 150 -8.60 18.67 14.20
N SER A 151 -8.01 17.71 14.91
CA SER A 151 -7.79 17.84 16.34
C SER A 151 -6.47 18.56 16.46
N ASP A 152 -6.56 19.83 16.87
CA ASP A 152 -5.42 20.64 17.29
C ASP A 152 -4.45 19.77 18.10
N ALA A 153 -3.17 19.97 17.83
CA ALA A 153 -2.08 19.36 18.58
C ALA A 153 -2.12 19.88 20.03
N HIS A 154 -3.06 19.37 20.82
CA HIS A 154 -3.05 19.56 22.26
C HIS A 154 -2.21 18.45 22.87
N PRO A 155 -1.18 18.78 23.65
CA PRO A 155 -0.46 17.79 24.41
C PRO A 155 -1.47 17.06 25.31
N PRO A 156 -1.44 15.72 25.40
CA PRO A 156 -2.32 15.01 26.31
C PRO A 156 -2.09 15.55 27.72
N ALA A 157 -3.16 16.07 28.33
CA ALA A 157 -3.18 16.52 29.72
C ALA A 157 -3.04 15.31 30.65
N GLY A 158 -1.82 14.80 30.77
CA GLY A 158 -1.44 13.74 31.69
C GLY A 158 -0.25 14.21 32.49
N LYS A 159 -0.45 14.48 33.79
CA LYS A 159 0.62 14.78 34.75
C LYS A 159 1.76 13.78 34.55
N ILE A 160 2.95 14.29 34.24
CA ILE A 160 4.18 13.51 34.15
C ILE A 160 4.49 13.00 35.56
N GLY A 161 3.99 11.81 35.87
CA GLY A 161 4.45 11.02 36.99
C GLY A 161 5.76 10.34 36.61
N ASN A 162 6.90 10.94 36.98
CA ASN A 162 8.07 10.14 37.36
C ASN A 162 9.08 10.98 38.16
N LYS A 163 9.01 10.87 39.49
CA LYS A 163 10.11 11.24 40.39
C LYS A 163 11.19 10.16 40.25
N ASN A 164 12.28 10.46 39.55
CA ASN A 164 13.48 9.64 39.38
C ASN A 164 13.41 8.52 38.33
N ARG A 165 13.64 8.85 37.05
CA ARG A 165 14.37 8.03 36.05
C ARG A 165 14.53 8.87 34.77
N LEU A 166 15.77 9.22 34.43
CA LEU A 166 16.13 9.93 33.20
C LEU A 166 15.60 9.14 31.99
N SER A 167 14.64 9.72 31.26
CA SER A 167 14.20 9.17 29.97
C SER A 167 15.37 9.22 28.99
N THR A 168 15.73 8.06 28.41
CA THR A 168 16.80 7.94 27.40
C THR A 168 16.30 8.23 25.99
N GLN A 169 15.02 8.53 25.82
CA GLN A 169 14.45 8.80 24.50
C GLN A 169 14.78 10.23 24.04
N PRO A 170 15.22 10.40 22.78
CA PRO A 170 15.58 11.71 22.25
C PRO A 170 14.35 12.62 22.25
N LYS A 171 14.48 13.80 22.88
CA LYS A 171 13.48 14.86 22.83
C LYS A 171 13.47 15.53 21.45
N ILE A 172 12.34 16.14 21.08
CA ILE A 172 12.31 17.07 19.95
C ILE A 172 13.23 18.26 20.23
N HIS A 173 13.84 18.78 19.17
CA HIS A 173 14.75 19.91 19.29
C HIS A 173 14.70 20.77 18.04
N ASP A 174 14.79 22.08 18.23
CA ASP A 174 14.93 23.07 17.17
C ASP A 174 16.12 23.98 17.51
N LEU A 175 16.88 24.36 16.49
CA LEU A 175 17.98 25.31 16.63
C LEU A 175 17.54 26.77 16.48
N ASN A 176 16.25 27.00 16.18
CA ASN A 176 15.67 28.32 15.93
C ASN A 176 16.50 29.13 14.89
N SER A 177 16.98 28.44 13.85
CA SER A 177 17.82 29.02 12.81
C SER A 177 17.37 28.50 11.45
N PHE A 178 16.74 29.39 10.68
CA PHE A 178 16.32 29.10 9.33
C PHE A 178 17.51 28.72 8.44
N ASP A 179 18.65 29.41 8.55
CA ASP A 179 19.84 29.11 7.74
C ASP A 179 20.34 27.67 7.92
N ILE A 180 20.27 27.13 9.14
CA ILE A 180 20.68 25.74 9.41
C ILE A 180 19.63 24.77 8.88
N PHE A 181 18.34 25.09 9.02
CA PHE A 181 17.27 24.32 8.41
C PHE A 181 17.36 24.30 6.88
N ASP A 182 17.67 25.43 6.25
CA ASP A 182 17.78 25.56 4.80
C ASP A 182 18.94 24.69 4.26
N ARG A 183 20.09 24.72 4.93
CA ARG A 183 21.22 23.84 4.59
C ARG A 183 20.86 22.36 4.76
N PHE A 184 20.11 22.02 5.80
CA PHE A 184 19.59 20.66 6.00
C PHE A 184 18.66 20.26 4.84
N PHE A 185 17.73 21.14 4.49
CA PHE A 185 16.75 20.92 3.44
C PHE A 185 17.41 20.70 2.09
N GLU A 186 18.39 21.54 1.73
CA GLU A 186 19.10 21.39 0.46
C GLU A 186 19.93 20.09 0.40
N ARG A 187 20.60 19.71 1.49
CA ARG A 187 21.30 18.41 1.57
C ARG A 187 20.34 17.24 1.42
N LEU A 188 19.19 17.30 2.09
CA LEU A 188 18.15 16.27 1.96
C LEU A 188 17.68 16.18 0.50
N ALA A 189 17.38 17.32 -0.12
CA ALA A 189 16.90 17.37 -1.49
C ALA A 189 17.94 16.85 -2.50
N GLU A 190 19.20 17.28 -2.40
CA GLU A 190 20.28 16.81 -3.27
C GLU A 190 20.47 15.29 -3.16
N THR A 191 20.43 14.77 -1.94
CA THR A 191 20.61 13.34 -1.67
C THR A 191 19.46 12.52 -2.23
N VAL A 192 18.23 13.01 -2.06
CA VAL A 192 17.01 12.40 -2.60
C VAL A 192 17.01 12.41 -4.12
N GLU A 193 17.41 13.51 -4.77
CA GLU A 193 17.52 13.57 -6.23
C GLU A 193 18.54 12.58 -6.78
N LYS A 194 19.65 12.37 -6.06
CA LYS A 194 20.66 11.36 -6.41
C LYS A 194 20.25 9.92 -6.05
N ASN A 195 19.02 9.70 -5.56
CA ASN A 195 18.56 8.41 -5.05
C ASN A 195 19.53 7.80 -4.03
N GLN A 196 20.07 8.61 -3.12
CA GLN A 196 20.95 8.17 -2.04
C GLN A 196 20.20 8.21 -0.71
N PHE A 197 20.60 7.39 0.26
CA PHE A 197 20.00 7.46 1.59
C PHE A 197 20.42 8.73 2.32
N PRO A 198 19.49 9.58 2.78
CA PRO A 198 19.79 10.79 3.55
C PRO A 198 20.18 10.45 5.00
N THR A 199 21.35 9.84 5.17
CA THR A 199 21.89 9.46 6.48
C THR A 199 22.20 10.69 7.34
N MET A 200 22.30 10.49 8.65
CA MET A 200 22.68 11.57 9.58
C MET A 200 24.01 12.25 9.20
N GLN A 201 24.98 11.51 8.65
CA GLN A 201 26.27 12.05 8.20
C GLN A 201 26.06 13.10 7.11
N ILE A 202 25.24 12.76 6.11
CA ILE A 202 24.94 13.64 4.99
C ILE A 202 24.15 14.85 5.46
N LEU A 203 23.08 14.64 6.24
CA LEU A 203 22.20 15.71 6.73
C LEU A 203 22.96 16.72 7.60
N THR A 204 23.80 16.22 8.53
CA THR A 204 24.62 17.09 9.39
C THR A 204 25.81 17.69 8.65
N GLY A 205 26.29 17.07 7.57
CA GLY A 205 27.52 17.45 6.86
C GLY A 205 28.79 17.04 7.59
N TYR A 206 28.70 16.13 8.57
CA TYR A 206 29.84 15.60 9.32
C TYR A 206 30.08 14.16 8.91
N GLU A 207 31.26 13.86 8.38
CA GLU A 207 31.67 12.48 8.08
C GLU A 207 31.70 11.61 9.34
N ASN A 208 32.16 12.20 10.46
CA ASN A 208 32.16 11.55 11.77
C ASN A 208 31.12 12.18 12.69
N LEU A 209 30.00 11.48 12.92
CA LEU A 209 28.90 11.94 13.76
C LEU A 209 29.27 12.19 15.24
N ASN A 210 30.38 11.63 15.71
CA ASN A 210 30.87 11.90 17.07
C ASN A 210 31.39 13.33 17.20
N LYS A 211 31.83 13.94 16.09
CA LYS A 211 32.24 15.36 16.02
C LYS A 211 31.07 16.31 15.83
N ALA A 212 29.90 15.81 15.43
CA ALA A 212 28.70 16.64 15.25
C ALA A 212 28.09 17.03 16.60
N PRO A 213 27.75 18.32 16.82
CA PRO A 213 27.09 18.75 18.06
C PRO A 213 25.79 17.98 18.34
N THR A 214 25.55 17.63 19.61
CA THR A 214 24.32 16.94 20.02
C THR A 214 23.03 17.71 19.69
N PRO A 215 22.96 19.04 19.92
CA PRO A 215 21.81 19.85 19.49
C PRO A 215 21.54 19.73 17.99
N LEU A 216 22.59 19.81 17.16
CA LEU A 216 22.48 19.66 15.71
C LEU A 216 21.89 18.29 15.33
N LYS A 217 22.39 17.20 15.93
CA LYS A 217 21.85 15.86 15.69
C LYS A 217 20.37 15.74 16.09
N GLY A 218 19.97 16.40 17.18
CA GLY A 218 18.57 16.45 17.63
C GLY A 218 17.66 17.18 16.63
N ALA A 219 18.10 18.35 16.15
CA ALA A 219 17.36 19.14 15.18
C ALA A 219 17.19 18.41 13.84
N MET A 220 18.26 17.81 13.30
CA MET A 220 18.17 17.05 12.04
C MET A 220 17.15 15.92 12.11
N ARG A 221 17.09 15.18 13.23
CA ARG A 221 16.11 14.11 13.41
C ARG A 221 14.68 14.65 13.51
N THR A 222 14.50 15.78 14.20
CA THR A 222 13.20 16.43 14.35
C THR A 222 12.67 16.92 13.01
N TRP A 223 13.50 17.65 12.26
CA TRP A 223 13.13 18.17 10.94
C TRP A 223 12.95 17.04 9.91
N PHE A 224 13.80 16.03 9.91
CA PHE A 224 13.65 14.88 9.01
C PHE A 224 12.33 14.13 9.28
N ARG A 225 11.98 13.94 10.55
CA ARG A 225 10.71 13.33 10.94
C ARG A 225 9.52 14.20 10.58
N ALA A 226 9.62 15.51 10.70
CA ALA A 226 8.56 16.43 10.29
C ALA A 226 8.28 16.36 8.78
N ILE A 227 9.31 16.15 7.97
CA ILE A 227 9.18 16.04 6.50
C ILE A 227 8.72 14.65 6.08
N THR A 228 9.31 13.59 6.66
CA THR A 228 9.16 12.21 6.14
C THR A 228 8.24 11.32 6.97
N GLY A 229 7.93 11.72 8.22
CA GLY A 229 7.27 10.86 9.20
C GLY A 229 8.19 9.82 9.86
N GLU A 230 9.43 9.65 9.38
CA GLU A 230 10.37 8.62 9.83
C GLU A 230 11.63 9.21 10.46
N LEU A 231 12.50 8.34 10.99
CA LEU A 231 13.85 8.75 11.40
C LEU A 231 14.83 8.62 10.22
N PRO A 232 15.91 9.41 10.20
CA PRO A 232 16.97 9.23 9.21
C PRO A 232 17.46 7.78 9.15
N PRO A 233 17.72 7.24 7.94
CA PRO A 233 18.11 5.85 7.76
C PRO A 233 19.39 5.51 8.52
N ASN A 234 19.37 4.37 9.21
CA ASN A 234 20.52 3.78 9.88
C ASN A 234 21.23 2.78 8.95
N ASN A 235 22.38 2.24 9.39
CA ASN A 235 23.15 1.28 8.60
C ASN A 235 22.31 0.08 8.16
N LYS A 236 21.44 -0.47 9.03
CA LYS A 236 20.56 -1.59 8.65
C LYS A 236 19.63 -1.24 7.48
N ARG A 237 19.08 -0.01 7.44
CA ARG A 237 18.24 0.44 6.32
C ARG A 237 19.04 0.66 5.05
N VAL A 238 20.28 1.15 5.18
CA VAL A 238 21.21 1.32 4.06
C VAL A 238 21.60 -0.05 3.48
N ASP A 239 21.94 -1.01 4.34
CA ASP A 239 22.32 -2.37 3.98
C ASP A 239 21.17 -3.13 3.30
N ALA A 240 19.92 -2.84 3.68
CA ALA A 240 18.73 -3.38 3.03
C ALA A 240 18.54 -2.88 1.58
N GLY A 241 19.28 -1.84 1.17
CA GLY A 241 19.25 -1.30 -0.18
C GLY A 241 17.94 -0.59 -0.57
N ASN A 242 17.76 -0.34 -1.87
CA ASN A 242 16.58 0.30 -2.46
C ASN A 242 16.38 1.78 -2.09
N SER A 243 17.47 2.55 -2.12
CA SER A 243 17.45 4.00 -1.86
C SER A 243 16.49 4.77 -2.76
N ALA A 244 16.31 4.37 -4.02
CA ALA A 244 15.36 5.01 -4.94
C ALA A 244 13.90 4.97 -4.44
N LEU A 245 13.45 3.80 -3.95
CA LEU A 245 12.10 3.65 -3.39
C LEU A 245 11.94 4.43 -2.09
N PHE A 246 12.98 4.47 -1.26
CA PHE A 246 12.98 5.29 -0.05
C PHE A 246 12.89 6.80 -0.36
N CYS A 247 13.58 7.25 -1.41
CA CYS A 247 13.63 8.65 -1.82
C CYS A 247 12.35 9.12 -2.52
N ALA A 248 11.63 8.24 -3.20
CA ALA A 248 10.45 8.57 -3.99
C ALA A 248 9.37 9.39 -3.23
N PRO A 249 8.85 8.96 -2.06
CA PRO A 249 7.86 9.74 -1.32
C PRO A 249 8.44 11.06 -0.80
N ILE A 250 9.72 11.09 -0.42
CA ILE A 250 10.39 12.28 0.11
C ILE A 250 10.49 13.36 -0.96
N ARG A 251 10.79 12.99 -2.21
CA ARG A 251 10.90 13.93 -3.35
C ARG A 251 9.61 14.73 -3.53
N THR A 252 8.45 14.06 -3.47
CA THR A 252 7.14 14.70 -3.57
C THR A 252 6.93 15.72 -2.45
N THR A 253 7.24 15.37 -1.20
CA THR A 253 7.10 16.30 -0.07
C THR A 253 8.04 17.49 -0.19
N LEU A 254 9.28 17.29 -0.62
CA LEU A 254 10.23 18.39 -0.83
C LEU A 254 9.75 19.37 -1.91
N GLN A 255 9.16 18.87 -3.00
CA GLN A 255 8.55 19.72 -4.02
C GLN A 255 7.39 20.55 -3.45
N GLN A 256 6.54 19.94 -2.63
CA GLN A 256 5.45 20.66 -1.94
C GLN A 256 5.98 21.77 -1.03
N ILE A 257 7.03 21.49 -0.23
CA ILE A 257 7.67 22.51 0.62
C ILE A 257 8.25 23.65 -0.21
N ARG A 258 8.90 23.36 -1.34
CA ARG A 258 9.43 24.39 -2.26
C ARG A 258 8.33 25.27 -2.83
N GLN A 259 7.20 24.70 -3.21
CA GLN A 259 6.03 25.44 -3.71
C GLN A 259 5.37 26.30 -2.62
N TYR A 260 5.30 25.79 -1.40
CA TYR A 260 4.74 26.49 -0.25
C TYR A 260 5.64 27.63 0.27
N GLY A 261 6.96 27.44 0.16
CA GLY A 261 7.99 28.35 0.65
C GLY A 261 8.71 27.78 1.88
N LYS A 262 10.03 27.62 1.79
CA LYS A 262 10.88 27.00 2.83
C LYS A 262 10.83 27.76 4.16
N GLU A 263 10.93 29.08 4.12
CA GLU A 263 10.89 29.95 5.32
C GLU A 263 9.55 29.84 6.03
N ARG A 264 8.45 29.89 5.27
CA ARG A 264 7.09 29.77 5.81
C ARG A 264 6.87 28.41 6.45
N TYR A 265 7.28 27.33 5.77
CA TYR A 265 7.23 25.98 6.32
C TYR A 265 8.03 25.86 7.62
N TYR A 266 9.26 26.40 7.63
CA TYR A 266 10.10 26.37 8.82
C TYR A 266 9.49 27.16 9.99
N GLY A 267 8.89 28.32 9.72
CA GLY A 267 8.22 29.13 10.74
C GLY A 267 7.11 28.35 11.45
N GLU A 268 6.25 27.67 10.68
CA GLU A 268 5.18 26.83 11.25
C GLU A 268 5.70 25.59 11.97
N LEU A 269 6.74 24.95 11.41
CA LEU A 269 7.40 23.82 12.05
C LEU A 269 8.04 24.23 13.39
N SER A 270 8.76 25.35 13.42
CA SER A 270 9.41 25.87 14.64
C SER A 270 8.35 26.18 15.70
N GLN A 271 7.24 26.81 15.31
CA GLN A 271 6.11 27.05 16.22
C GLN A 271 5.51 25.74 16.75
N ALA A 272 5.32 24.73 15.91
CA ALA A 272 4.81 23.43 16.32
C ALA A 272 5.77 22.70 17.29
N ILE A 273 7.09 22.81 17.07
CA ILE A 273 8.09 22.25 17.97
C ILE A 273 8.03 22.95 19.34
N GLN A 274 7.91 24.28 19.36
CA GLN A 274 7.78 25.06 20.59
C GLN A 274 6.49 24.69 21.37
N GLN A 275 5.36 24.54 20.67
CA GLN A 275 4.09 24.13 21.27
C GLN A 275 4.13 22.70 21.83
N ALA A 276 4.88 21.80 21.18
CA ALA A 276 5.05 20.43 21.66
C ALA A 276 5.92 20.33 22.93
N GLY A 277 6.74 21.35 23.24
CA GLY A 277 7.48 21.45 24.50
C GLY A 277 8.46 20.29 24.73
N GLU A 278 8.32 19.58 25.85
CA GLU A 278 9.24 18.48 26.21
C GLU A 278 8.92 17.13 25.57
N LEU A 279 8.16 17.12 24.47
CA LEU A 279 7.74 15.88 23.81
C LEU A 279 8.95 15.06 23.34
N THR A 280 8.82 13.74 23.43
CA THR A 280 9.79 12.82 22.84
C THR A 280 9.58 12.73 21.32
N LEU A 281 10.67 12.51 20.59
CA LEU A 281 10.67 12.51 19.13
C LEU A 281 9.70 11.48 18.54
N ASP A 282 9.51 10.33 19.20
CA ASP A 282 8.58 9.26 18.80
C ASP A 282 7.10 9.66 18.85
N LYS A 283 6.76 10.69 19.62
CA LYS A 283 5.40 11.20 19.77
C LYS A 283 5.13 12.46 18.95
N PHE A 284 6.17 13.04 18.36
CA PHE A 284 6.04 14.23 17.54
C PHE A 284 5.56 13.88 16.14
N THR A 285 4.47 14.53 15.74
CA THR A 285 3.89 14.45 14.40
C THR A 285 3.60 15.86 13.94
N PHE A 286 4.19 16.24 12.80
CA PHE A 286 3.91 17.51 12.15
C PHE A 286 3.10 17.23 10.89
N ARG A 287 1.98 17.91 10.72
CA ARG A 287 1.18 17.82 9.49
C ARG A 287 1.57 18.98 8.58
N PHE A 288 1.62 18.70 7.28
CA PHE A 288 1.92 19.73 6.29
C PHE A 288 0.91 20.89 6.41
N PRO A 289 1.37 22.15 6.51
CA PRO A 289 0.53 23.33 6.56
C PRO A 289 -0.44 23.43 5.38
N ARG A 290 -1.72 23.75 5.64
CA ARG A 290 -2.71 23.97 4.57
C ARG A 290 -2.69 25.41 4.07
#